data_AF-A0A7J3VSZ7-F1
#
_entry.id   AF-A0A7J3VSZ7-F1
#
_cell.length_a   1.000
_cell.length_b   1.000
_cell.length_c   1.000
_cell.angle_alpha   90.00
_cell.angle_beta   90.00
_cell.angle_gamma   90.00
#
_symmetry.space_group_name_H-M   'P 1'
#
loop_
_entity.id
_entity.type
_entity.pdbx_description
1 polymer ?
#
loop_
_entity_poly.entity_id
_entity_poly.type
_entity_poly.pdbx_seq_one_letter_code
_entity_poly.pdbx_strand_id
1 'polypeptide(L)'
;MTAVARQVPHDLLRRFTHLRIYLDSLGPKSREITYLEQLSRELRNLRKFSVLYPVGDPVFIHVESRENERAKYTVVSPYTMYSHELMKLVEPGLPSLIDPSMDFTNKEQH
;
A
#
# COMPACT_ATOMS: atom_id res chain seq x y z
N MET A 1 -1.88 17.47 -20.98
CA MET A 1 -3.21 17.01 -20.54
C MET A 1 -3.28 17.24 -19.04
N THR A 2 -4.26 17.99 -18.55
CA THR A 2 -4.37 18.35 -17.12
C THR A 2 -4.64 17.09 -16.29
N ALA A 3 -3.80 16.81 -15.30
CA ALA A 3 -4.06 15.73 -14.35
C ALA A 3 -5.36 16.06 -13.58
N VAL A 4 -6.46 15.41 -13.96
CA VAL A 4 -7.71 15.46 -13.21
C VAL A 4 -7.43 14.81 -11.86
N ALA A 5 -7.68 15.53 -10.77
CA ALA A 5 -7.61 14.97 -9.42
C ALA A 5 -8.57 13.77 -9.34
N ARG A 6 -8.03 12.56 -9.34
CA ARG A 6 -8.82 11.33 -9.20
C ARG A 6 -8.85 10.95 -7.73
N GLN A 7 -10.04 10.74 -7.20
CA GLN A 7 -10.19 10.12 -5.89
C GLN A 7 -9.90 8.61 -5.99
N VAL A 8 -9.61 7.99 -4.86
CA VAL A 8 -9.40 6.54 -4.80
C VAL A 8 -10.71 5.82 -5.18
N PRO A 9 -10.70 4.93 -6.19
CA PRO A 9 -11.88 4.17 -6.59
C PRO A 9 -12.52 3.42 -5.43
N HIS A 10 -13.84 3.50 -5.30
CA HIS A 10 -14.59 2.87 -4.21
C HIS A 10 -14.40 1.34 -4.17
N ASP A 11 -14.26 0.68 -5.33
CA ASP A 11 -14.02 -0.77 -5.40
C ASP A 11 -12.65 -1.16 -4.82
N LEU A 12 -11.62 -0.31 -4.94
CA LEU A 12 -10.34 -0.54 -4.28
C LEU A 12 -10.48 -0.46 -2.75
N LEU A 13 -11.28 0.48 -2.24
CA LEU A 13 -11.52 0.63 -0.81
C LEU A 13 -12.30 -0.56 -0.23
N ARG A 14 -13.19 -1.17 -1.03
CA ARG A 14 -13.91 -2.40 -0.65
C ARG A 14 -13.01 -3.62 -0.67
N ARG A 15 -12.11 -3.72 -1.66
CA ARG A 15 -11.20 -4.86 -1.82
C ARG A 15 -10.03 -4.81 -0.84
N PHE A 16 -9.54 -3.62 -0.52
CA PHE A 16 -8.33 -3.41 0.27
C PHE A 16 -8.64 -2.69 1.58
N THR A 17 -9.04 -3.46 2.60
CA THR A 17 -9.35 -2.96 3.94
C THR A 17 -8.21 -2.13 4.54
N HIS A 18 -6.95 -2.51 4.25
CA HIS A 18 -5.77 -1.78 4.72
C HIS A 18 -5.65 -0.37 4.15
N LEU A 19 -6.03 -0.20 2.87
CA LEU A 19 -6.06 1.08 2.20
C LEU A 19 -7.12 1.99 2.79
N ARG A 20 -8.33 1.45 3.04
CA ARG A 20 -9.42 2.18 3.68
C ARG A 20 -9.01 2.70 5.06
N ILE A 21 -8.51 1.81 5.93
CA ILE A 21 -8.08 2.17 7.29
C ILE A 21 -6.98 3.23 7.26
N TYR A 22 -6.03 3.10 6.32
CA TYR A 22 -5.00 4.12 6.15
C TYR A 22 -5.59 5.49 5.81
N LEU A 23 -6.48 5.57 4.81
CA LEU A 23 -7.12 6.84 4.43
C LEU A 23 -7.97 7.43 5.57
N ASP A 24 -8.69 6.59 6.31
CA ASP A 24 -9.46 7.01 7.49
C ASP A 24 -8.55 7.62 8.56
N SER A 25 -7.37 7.04 8.78
CA SER A 25 -6.38 7.54 9.75
C SER A 25 -5.81 8.93 9.41
N LEU A 26 -5.87 9.34 8.13
CA LEU A 26 -5.45 10.67 7.69
C LEU A 26 -6.51 11.74 7.92
N GLY A 27 -7.76 11.34 8.20
CA GLY A 27 -8.88 12.25 8.43
C GLY A 27 -9.10 13.21 7.26
N PRO A 28 -9.24 14.53 7.50
CA PRO A 28 -9.48 15.51 6.44
C PRO A 28 -8.41 15.56 5.34
N LYS A 29 -7.15 15.23 5.66
CA LYS A 29 -6.03 15.24 4.71
C LYS A 29 -6.19 14.20 3.59
N SER A 30 -6.98 13.15 3.82
CA SER A 30 -7.29 12.15 2.80
C SER A 30 -7.93 12.77 1.55
N ARG A 31 -8.62 13.91 1.68
CA ARG A 31 -9.28 14.62 0.57
C ARG A 31 -8.30 15.34 -0.36
N GLU A 32 -7.07 15.58 0.10
CA GLU A 32 -6.01 16.24 -0.68
C GLU A 32 -5.19 15.23 -1.50
N ILE A 33 -5.36 13.93 -1.22
CA ILE A 33 -4.67 12.85 -1.93
C ILE A 33 -5.23 12.71 -3.34
N THR A 34 -4.34 12.77 -4.32
CA THR A 34 -4.65 12.41 -5.70
C THR A 34 -4.26 10.95 -5.96
N TYR A 35 -5.22 10.13 -6.35
CA TYR A 35 -4.98 8.76 -6.78
C TYR A 35 -4.46 8.72 -8.22
N LEU A 36 -3.38 7.99 -8.47
CA LEU A 36 -2.85 7.74 -9.80
C LEU A 36 -2.60 6.25 -9.99
N GLU A 37 -3.07 5.67 -11.09
CA GLU A 37 -2.76 4.27 -11.43
C GLU A 37 -1.29 4.09 -11.84
N GLN A 38 -0.70 5.13 -12.42
CA GLN A 38 0.70 5.18 -12.81
C GLN A 38 1.29 6.54 -12.46
N LEU A 39 2.53 6.55 -11.97
CA LEU A 39 3.24 7.79 -11.72
C LEU A 39 3.52 8.54 -13.02
N SER A 40 3.22 9.84 -13.02
CA SER A 40 3.59 10.75 -14.11
C SER A 40 4.92 11.43 -13.81
N ARG A 41 5.75 11.62 -14.83
CA ARG A 41 6.98 12.43 -14.73
C ARG A 41 6.70 13.89 -14.38
N GLU A 42 5.48 14.37 -14.62
CA GLU A 42 5.03 15.73 -14.31
C GLU A 42 5.07 16.02 -12.80
N LEU A 43 4.91 14.99 -11.96
CA LEU A 43 5.00 15.11 -10.50
C LEU A 43 6.36 15.63 -10.03
N ARG A 44 7.44 15.40 -10.80
CA ARG A 44 8.79 15.85 -10.47
C ARG A 44 8.89 17.37 -10.33
N ASN A 45 8.03 18.11 -11.03
CA ASN A 45 8.06 19.56 -11.09
C ASN A 45 7.10 20.23 -10.10
N LEU A 46 6.27 19.45 -9.38
CA LEU A 46 5.30 19.99 -8.43
C LEU A 46 5.99 20.34 -7.10
N ARG A 47 5.81 21.58 -6.65
CA ARG A 47 6.32 22.04 -5.33
C ARG A 47 5.54 21.46 -4.15
N LYS A 48 4.23 21.29 -4.31
CA LYS A 48 3.33 20.69 -3.31
C LYS A 48 2.51 19.60 -3.97
N PHE A 49 2.52 18.40 -3.40
CA PHE A 49 1.76 17.26 -3.90
C PHE A 49 1.49 16.24 -2.78
N SER A 50 0.39 15.50 -2.93
CA SER A 50 0.03 14.34 -2.11
C SER A 50 -0.62 13.32 -3.04
N VAL A 51 0.08 12.20 -3.28
CA VAL A 51 -0.25 11.24 -4.34
C VAL A 51 -0.24 9.83 -3.80
N LEU A 52 -1.28 9.06 -4.11
CA LEU A 52 -1.39 7.65 -3.79
C LEU A 52 -1.42 6.82 -5.07
N TYR A 53 -0.57 5.81 -5.17
CA TYR A 53 -0.51 4.96 -6.36
C TYR A 53 -0.23 3.50 -5.99
N PRO A 54 -0.77 2.53 -6.77
CA PRO A 54 -0.47 1.12 -6.58
C PRO A 54 0.94 0.80 -7.12
N VAL A 55 1.63 -0.12 -6.45
CA VAL A 55 2.92 -0.68 -6.94
C VAL A 55 2.86 -2.19 -7.18
N GLY A 56 1.79 -2.83 -6.71
CA GLY A 56 1.47 -4.25 -6.86
C GLY A 56 0.24 -4.56 -6.01
N ASP A 57 -0.46 -5.65 -6.26
CA ASP A 57 -1.55 -6.10 -5.39
C ASP A 57 -0.94 -6.91 -4.22
N PRO A 58 -1.13 -6.57 -2.93
CA PRO A 58 -1.99 -5.54 -2.32
C PRO A 58 -1.18 -4.39 -1.67
N VAL A 59 -0.38 -3.65 -2.42
CA VAL A 59 0.55 -2.62 -1.91
C VAL A 59 0.40 -1.29 -2.62
N PHE A 60 0.27 -0.22 -1.83
CA PHE A 60 0.19 1.16 -2.29
C PHE A 60 1.32 2.00 -1.67
N ILE A 61 1.69 3.07 -2.36
CA ILE A 61 2.60 4.09 -1.84
C ILE A 61 1.86 5.41 -1.80
N HIS A 62 1.80 6.02 -0.61
CA HIS A 62 1.43 7.43 -0.47
C HIS A 62 2.70 8.26 -0.41
N VAL A 63 2.87 9.17 -1.36
CA VAL A 63 3.96 10.13 -1.39
C VAL A 63 3.44 11.55 -1.19
N GLU A 64 4.01 12.27 -0.22
CA GLU A 64 3.64 13.65 0.08
C GLU A 64 4.88 14.55 0.12
N SER A 65 4.77 15.75 -0.46
CA SER A 65 5.80 16.78 -0.35
C SER A 65 5.90 17.32 1.09
N ARG A 66 7.12 17.61 1.55
CA ARG A 66 7.36 18.31 2.83
C ARG A 66 8.11 19.60 2.56
N GLU A 67 7.83 20.64 3.34
CA GLU A 67 8.49 21.94 3.16
C GLU A 67 9.98 21.81 3.45
N ASN A 68 10.82 22.17 2.47
CA ASN A 68 12.29 22.15 2.54
C ASN A 68 12.93 20.78 2.85
N GLU A 69 12.19 19.69 2.68
CA GLU A 69 12.66 18.33 2.93
C GLU A 69 12.40 17.41 1.73
N ARG A 70 13.03 16.22 1.76
CA ARG A 70 12.66 15.15 0.82
C ARG A 70 11.21 14.75 1.04
N ALA A 71 10.54 14.39 -0.05
CA ALA A 71 9.18 13.85 0.01
C ALA A 71 9.13 12.61 0.93
N LYS A 72 8.05 12.50 1.68
CA LYS A 72 7.80 11.35 2.54
C LYS A 72 7.08 10.27 1.75
N TYR A 73 7.61 9.07 1.83
CA TYR A 73 7.02 7.87 1.24
C TYR A 73 6.47 7.01 2.36
N THR A 74 5.18 6.70 2.30
CA THR A 74 4.50 5.82 3.24
C THR A 74 4.03 4.59 2.49
N VAL A 75 4.50 3.42 2.92
CA VAL A 75 4.00 2.13 2.42
C VAL A 75 2.67 1.84 3.09
N VAL A 76 1.68 1.51 2.27
CA VAL A 76 0.33 1.15 2.71
C VAL A 76 0.09 -0.28 2.28
N SER A 77 0.16 -1.21 3.23
CA SER A 77 0.05 -2.65 2.97
C SER A 77 -0.59 -3.39 4.14
N PRO A 78 -1.14 -4.61 3.91
CA PRO A 78 -1.66 -5.45 5.00
C PRO A 78 -0.62 -5.72 6.09
N TYR A 79 0.64 -5.89 5.72
CA TYR A 79 1.73 -6.19 6.66
C TYR A 79 1.95 -5.08 7.69
N THR A 80 1.68 -3.83 7.32
CA THR A 80 1.78 -2.69 8.24
C THR A 80 0.66 -2.63 9.28
N MET A 81 -0.40 -3.45 9.13
CA MET A 81 -1.55 -3.46 10.05
C MET A 81 -1.33 -4.33 11.28
N TYR A 82 -0.49 -5.36 11.16
CA TYR A 82 -0.27 -6.32 12.23
C TYR A 82 0.97 -5.92 13.03
N SER A 83 0.90 -6.07 14.35
CA SER A 83 2.07 -5.81 15.18
C SER A 83 3.14 -6.87 14.92
N HIS A 84 4.40 -6.47 15.01
CA HIS A 84 5.53 -7.39 14.87
C HIS A 84 5.46 -8.53 15.91
N GLU A 85 4.93 -8.25 17.10
CA GLU A 85 4.73 -9.25 18.15
C GLU A 85 3.64 -10.27 17.78
N LEU A 86 2.55 -9.86 17.14
CA LEU A 86 1.56 -10.80 16.61
C LEU A 86 2.18 -11.71 15.54
N MET A 87 2.99 -11.16 14.64
CA MET A 87 3.65 -11.95 13.60
C MET A 87 4.62 -12.99 14.21
N LYS A 88 5.40 -12.60 15.24
CA LYS A 88 6.28 -13.53 15.97
C LYS A 88 5.54 -14.68 16.64
N LEU A 89 4.28 -14.49 17.02
CA LEU A 89 3.45 -15.54 17.60
C LEU A 89 2.85 -16.47 16.53
N VAL A 90 2.48 -15.90 15.38
CA VAL A 90 1.81 -16.65 14.30
C VAL A 90 2.83 -17.46 13.48
N GLU A 91 3.99 -16.90 13.17
CA GLU A 91 5.01 -17.53 12.31
C GLU A 91 5.42 -18.93 12.79
N PRO A 92 5.68 -19.21 14.07
CA PRO A 92 6.04 -20.56 14.54
C PRO A 92 4.89 -21.56 14.50
N GLY A 93 3.64 -21.09 14.59
CA GLY A 93 2.46 -21.96 14.57
C GLY A 93 2.00 -22.33 13.16
N LEU A 94 2.30 -21.48 12.18
CA LEU A 94 1.89 -21.65 10.79
C LEU A 94 2.29 -23.02 10.17
N PRO A 95 3.54 -23.52 10.35
CA PRO A 95 3.96 -24.79 9.76
C PRO A 95 3.13 -25.99 10.20
N SER A 96 2.57 -25.96 11.42
CA SER A 96 1.75 -27.07 11.93
C SER A 96 0.35 -27.11 11.31
N LEU A 97 -0.06 -26.05 10.62
CA LEU A 97 -1.38 -25.90 9.99
C LEU A 97 -1.32 -26.12 8.48
N ILE A 98 -0.12 -26.17 7.89
CA ILE A 98 0.08 -26.44 6.48
C ILE A 98 0.07 -27.96 6.28
N ASP A 99 -0.70 -28.44 5.30
CA ASP A 99 -0.71 -29.85 4.92
C ASP A 99 0.65 -30.21 4.29
N PRO A 100 1.44 -31.11 4.90
CA PRO A 100 2.74 -31.52 4.36
C PRO A 100 2.63 -32.17 2.97
N SER A 101 1.44 -32.65 2.56
CA SER A 101 1.25 -33.20 1.22
C SER A 101 1.31 -32.14 0.10
N MET A 102 1.29 -30.86 0.46
CA MET A 102 1.44 -29.74 -0.48
C MET A 102 2.90 -29.32 -0.70
N ASP A 103 3.85 -29.93 0.02
CA ASP A 103 5.27 -29.63 -0.15
C ASP A 103 5.82 -30.19 -1.47
N PHE A 104 6.71 -29.42 -2.11
CA PHE A 104 7.43 -29.88 -3.29
C PHE A 104 8.38 -31.02 -2.91
N THR A 105 8.16 -32.20 -3.49
CA THR A 105 8.97 -33.39 -3.19
C THR A 105 10.24 -33.45 -4.04
N ASN A 106 10.32 -32.68 -5.14
CA ASN A 106 11.52 -32.57 -5.96
C ASN A 106 11.73 -31.14 -6.52
N LYS A 107 12.94 -30.88 -7.04
CA LYS A 107 13.34 -29.59 -7.62
C LYS A 107 12.72 -29.27 -8.99
N GLU A 108 12.14 -30.25 -9.66
CA GLU A 108 11.49 -30.07 -10.97
C GLU A 108 10.04 -29.59 -10.85
N GLN A 109 9.46 -29.65 -9.65
CA GLN A 109 8.11 -29.17 -9.32
C GLN A 109 8.09 -27.71 -8.83
N HIS A 110 9.26 -27.05 -8.72
CA HIS A 110 9.43 -25.70 -8.16
C HIS A 110 9.39 -24.58 -9.23
#